data_AF-J9F7T0-F1
#
_entry.id   AF-J9F7T0-F1
#
_cell.length_a   1.000
_cell.length_b   1.000
_cell.length_c   1.000
_cell.angle_alpha   90.00
_cell.angle_beta   90.00
_cell.angle_gamma   90.00
#
_symmetry.space_group_name_H-M   'P 1'
#
loop_
_entity.id
_entity.type
_entity.pdbx_description
1 polymer ?
#
loop_
_entity_poly.entity_id
_entity_poly.type
_entity_poly.pdbx_seq_one_letter_code
_entity_poly.pdbx_strand_id
1 'polypeptide(L)'
;MKINHAILHILDFDSAVNVMSERELDLDTRAVRSFVSSHLRRARTSVDNRRAAFSEGSAFAGELRGYFFGEREFVDLSQQIADFFASELAKADKMESTDVLVADFEDDDDARW
;
A
#
# COMPACT_ATOMS: atom_id res chain seq x y z
N MET A 1 -4.77 -11.70 11.95
CA MET A 1 -4.06 -10.93 10.91
C MET A 1 -2.59 -11.30 10.87
N LYS A 2 -2.15 -11.85 9.75
CA LYS A 2 -0.77 -12.19 9.41
C LYS A 2 -0.32 -11.26 8.29
N ILE A 3 0.70 -10.45 8.55
CA ILE A 3 1.27 -9.53 7.55
C ILE A 3 2.37 -10.30 6.81
N ASN A 4 2.22 -10.41 5.49
CA ASN A 4 3.16 -11.10 4.62
C ASN A 4 4.26 -10.13 4.13
N HIS A 5 3.83 -8.95 3.66
CA HIS A 5 4.72 -7.90 3.15
C HIS A 5 4.27 -6.52 3.62
N ALA A 6 5.21 -5.61 3.84
CA ALA A 6 4.89 -4.23 4.17
C ALA A 6 6.02 -3.27 3.80
N ILE A 7 5.67 -2.11 3.27
CA ILE A 7 6.61 -1.07 2.86
C ILE A 7 5.99 0.32 3.03
N LEU A 8 6.82 1.27 3.42
CA LEU A 8 6.42 2.66 3.66
C LEU A 8 7.15 3.57 2.67
N HIS A 9 6.42 4.24 1.79
CA HIS A 9 6.96 5.25 0.89
C HIS A 9 6.68 6.64 1.44
N ILE A 10 7.57 7.60 1.16
CA ILE A 10 7.41 9.00 1.59
C ILE A 10 7.26 9.85 0.34
N LEU A 11 6.10 10.50 0.21
CA LEU A 11 5.84 11.48 -0.84
C LEU A 11 6.15 12.86 -0.26
N ASP A 12 7.30 13.42 -0.63
CA ASP A 12 7.75 14.73 -0.16
C ASP A 12 7.55 15.77 -1.27
N PHE A 13 6.46 16.53 -1.13
CA PHE A 13 6.11 17.60 -2.04
C PHE A 13 6.77 18.93 -1.68
N ASP A 14 7.35 19.04 -0.47
CA ASP A 14 8.06 20.24 -0.03
C ASP A 14 9.49 20.29 -0.61
N SER A 15 10.14 19.12 -0.71
CA SER A 15 11.48 18.99 -1.33
C SER A 15 11.47 18.61 -2.81
N ALA A 16 10.27 18.39 -3.39
CA ALA A 16 10.04 17.99 -4.79
C ALA A 16 10.66 16.65 -5.22
N VAL A 17 11.11 15.82 -4.27
CA VAL A 17 11.67 14.49 -4.54
C VAL A 17 10.94 13.46 -3.68
N ASN A 18 10.14 12.60 -4.33
CA ASN A 18 9.56 11.44 -3.65
C ASN A 18 10.65 10.43 -3.26
N VAL A 19 10.61 9.95 -2.03
CA VAL A 19 11.51 8.91 -1.54
C VAL A 19 10.77 7.58 -1.60
N MET A 20 10.95 6.88 -2.72
CA MET A 20 10.42 5.54 -2.90
C MET A 20 11.32 4.53 -2.19
N SER A 21 10.78 3.87 -1.17
CA SER A 21 11.48 2.79 -0.51
C SER A 21 11.82 1.65 -1.46
N GLU A 22 13.06 1.17 -1.37
CA GLU A 22 13.59 0.03 -2.14
C GLU A 22 13.56 -1.28 -1.32
N ARG A 23 13.14 -1.20 -0.05
CA ARG A 23 13.17 -2.32 0.89
C ARG A 23 11.91 -2.35 1.75
N GLU A 24 11.49 -3.57 2.05
CA GLU A 24 10.40 -3.82 2.99
C GLU A 24 10.77 -3.44 4.42
N LEU A 25 9.73 -3.19 5.22
CA LEU A 25 9.83 -3.02 6.66
C LEU A 25 10.24 -4.34 7.32
N ASP A 26 11.13 -4.26 8.31
CA ASP A 26 11.52 -5.42 9.10
C ASP A 26 10.38 -5.87 10.03
N LEU A 27 9.59 -6.84 9.57
CA LEU A 27 8.46 -7.36 10.32
C LEU A 27 8.89 -8.21 11.53
N ASP A 28 10.14 -8.69 11.61
CA ASP A 28 10.65 -9.40 12.79
C ASP A 28 10.79 -8.47 14.00
N THR A 29 10.92 -7.18 13.76
CA THR A 29 10.86 -6.17 14.81
C THR A 29 9.42 -5.99 15.31
N ARG A 30 9.18 -6.36 16.58
CA ARG A 30 7.86 -6.25 17.24
C ARG A 30 7.21 -4.86 17.11
N ALA A 31 8.02 -3.80 17.24
CA ALA A 31 7.52 -2.43 17.14
C ALA A 31 6.98 -2.12 15.73
N VAL A 32 7.71 -2.52 14.69
CA VAL A 32 7.32 -2.37 13.28
C VAL A 32 6.04 -3.14 13.00
N ARG A 33 5.99 -4.41 13.43
CA ARG A 33 4.79 -5.25 13.28
C ARG A 33 3.57 -4.63 13.95
N SER A 34 3.74 -4.08 15.17
CA SER A 34 2.66 -3.40 15.90
C SER A 34 2.20 -2.12 15.20
N PHE A 35 3.14 -1.35 14.64
CA PHE A 35 2.85 -0.15 13.84
C PHE A 35 1.98 -0.49 12.63
N VAL A 36 2.43 -1.42 11.77
CA VAL A 36 1.70 -1.82 10.56
C VAL A 36 0.34 -2.40 10.94
N SER A 37 0.30 -3.29 11.94
CA SER A 37 -0.96 -3.92 12.36
C SER A 37 -2.00 -2.91 12.84
N SER A 38 -1.56 -1.87 13.56
CA SER A 38 -2.46 -0.83 14.07
C SER A 38 -3.03 0.02 12.93
N HIS A 39 -2.22 0.33 11.91
CA HIS A 39 -2.68 1.09 10.73
C HIS A 39 -3.68 0.27 9.90
N LEU A 40 -3.39 -1.01 9.63
CA LEU A 40 -4.27 -1.88 8.86
C LEU A 40 -5.63 -2.07 9.55
N ARG A 41 -5.64 -2.26 10.88
CA ARG A 41 -6.90 -2.34 11.64
C ARG A 41 -7.73 -1.07 11.51
N ARG A 42 -7.12 0.10 11.70
CA ARG A 42 -7.83 1.40 11.55
C ARG A 42 -8.36 1.60 10.14
N ALA A 43 -7.57 1.29 9.12
CA ALA A 43 -7.98 1.40 7.72
C ALA A 43 -9.19 0.51 7.44
N ARG A 44 -9.20 -0.74 7.93
CA ARG A 44 -10.31 -1.68 7.69
C ARG A 44 -11.61 -1.28 8.36
N THR A 45 -11.56 -0.77 9.58
CA THR A 45 -12.75 -0.34 10.34
C THR A 45 -13.21 1.07 9.99
N SER A 46 -12.46 1.78 9.13
CA SER A 46 -12.84 3.12 8.69
C SER A 46 -14.15 3.07 7.91
N VAL A 47 -15.04 4.03 8.16
CA VAL A 47 -16.27 4.21 7.36
C VAL A 47 -15.96 4.56 5.90
N ASP A 48 -14.75 5.08 5.65
CA ASP A 48 -14.26 5.39 4.31
C ASP A 48 -13.70 4.17 3.57
N ASN A 49 -13.63 3.01 4.24
CA ASN A 49 -13.24 1.76 3.62
C ASN A 49 -14.34 1.24 2.69
N ARG A 50 -14.38 1.78 1.48
CA ARG A 50 -15.34 1.39 0.45
C ARG A 50 -14.80 0.17 -0.30
N ARG A 51 -15.44 -0.98 -0.10
CA ARG A 51 -15.19 -2.18 -0.91
C ARG A 51 -15.61 -1.88 -2.36
N ALA A 52 -14.71 -2.10 -3.30
CA ALA A 52 -14.95 -1.90 -4.73
C ALA A 52 -14.29 -3.03 -5.54
N ALA A 53 -14.70 -3.17 -6.79
CA ALA A 53 -14.06 -4.04 -7.76
C ALA A 53 -13.38 -3.19 -8.83
N PHE A 54 -12.32 -3.72 -9.44
CA PHE A 54 -11.72 -3.09 -10.60
C PHE A 54 -12.67 -3.10 -11.80
N SER A 55 -12.63 -2.04 -12.59
CA SER A 55 -13.36 -1.97 -13.85
C SER A 55 -12.83 -2.99 -14.85
N GLU A 56 -13.67 -3.37 -15.81
CA GLU A 56 -13.25 -4.11 -16.99
C GLU A 56 -12.13 -3.32 -17.71
N GLY A 57 -11.02 -3.98 -18.03
CA GLY A 57 -9.84 -3.35 -18.65
C GLY A 57 -8.93 -2.55 -17.70
N SER A 58 -9.12 -2.61 -16.38
CA SER A 58 -8.18 -1.99 -15.42
C SER A 58 -6.75 -2.52 -15.60
N ALA A 59 -5.82 -1.63 -15.95
CA ALA A 59 -4.40 -1.97 -16.07
C ALA A 59 -3.82 -2.45 -14.73
N PHE A 60 -4.19 -1.79 -13.63
CA PHE A 60 -3.73 -2.16 -12.28
C PHE A 60 -4.20 -3.55 -11.84
N ALA A 61 -5.38 -4.01 -12.31
CA ALA A 61 -5.83 -5.37 -12.05
C ALA A 61 -4.95 -6.44 -12.73
N GLY A 62 -4.29 -6.10 -13.85
CA GLY A 62 -3.27 -6.95 -14.46
C GLY A 62 -2.03 -7.06 -13.58
N GLU A 63 -1.52 -5.91 -13.12
CA GLU A 63 -0.34 -5.83 -12.25
C GLU A 63 -0.51 -6.58 -10.93
N LEU A 64 -1.67 -6.42 -10.29
CA LEU A 64 -1.98 -7.12 -9.05
C LEU A 64 -2.06 -8.64 -9.25
N ARG A 65 -2.55 -9.09 -10.41
CA ARG A 65 -2.53 -10.53 -10.76
C ARG A 65 -1.10 -11.03 -10.97
N GLY A 66 -0.26 -10.27 -11.69
CA GLY A 66 1.15 -10.61 -11.87
C GLY A 66 1.89 -10.80 -10.54
N TYR A 67 1.63 -9.92 -9.57
CA TYR A 67 2.13 -10.09 -8.19
C TYR A 67 1.66 -11.41 -7.55
N PHE A 68 0.35 -11.69 -7.56
CA PHE A 68 -0.17 -12.94 -6.97
C PHE A 68 0.30 -14.22 -7.69
N PHE A 69 0.66 -14.13 -8.97
CA PHE A 69 1.25 -15.25 -9.72
C PHE A 69 2.78 -15.35 -9.58
N GLY A 70 3.41 -14.43 -8.84
CA GLY A 70 4.88 -14.40 -8.67
C GLY A 70 5.63 -13.93 -9.92
N GLU A 71 4.94 -13.30 -10.86
CA GLU A 71 5.54 -12.68 -12.05
C GLU A 71 6.08 -11.28 -11.75
N ARG A 72 5.75 -10.74 -10.58
CA ARG A 72 6.17 -9.42 -10.11
C ARG A 72 6.46 -9.41 -8.62
N GLU A 73 7.52 -8.71 -8.24
CA GLU A 73 7.94 -8.55 -6.85
C GLU A 73 7.07 -7.52 -6.09
N PHE A 74 6.95 -7.70 -4.78
CA PHE A 74 6.16 -6.81 -3.91
C PHE A 74 6.66 -5.36 -3.95
N VAL A 75 7.98 -5.16 -3.89
CA VAL A 75 8.61 -3.83 -3.91
C VAL A 75 8.29 -3.10 -5.22
N ASP A 76 8.39 -3.78 -6.35
CA ASP A 76 8.10 -3.18 -7.66
C ASP A 76 6.61 -2.79 -7.77
N LEU A 77 5.70 -3.63 -7.27
CA LEU A 77 4.28 -3.31 -7.23
C LEU A 77 4.00 -2.12 -6.30
N SER A 78 4.60 -2.08 -5.12
CA SER A 78 4.36 -1.03 -4.14
C SER A 78 4.88 0.32 -4.62
N GLN A 79 6.03 0.36 -5.30
CA GLN A 79 6.57 1.57 -5.90
C GLN A 79 5.62 2.13 -6.98
N GLN A 80 5.08 1.28 -7.86
CA GLN A 80 4.07 1.74 -8.83
C GLN A 80 2.81 2.29 -8.16
N ILE A 81 2.35 1.67 -7.06
CA ILE A 81 1.22 2.19 -6.29
C ILE A 81 1.55 3.58 -5.75
N ALA A 82 2.73 3.76 -5.16
CA ALA A 82 3.18 5.04 -4.62
C ALA A 82 3.33 6.11 -5.72
N ASP A 83 3.90 5.77 -6.87
CA ASP A 83 4.04 6.66 -8.04
C ASP A 83 2.67 7.11 -8.58
N PHE A 84 1.70 6.19 -8.63
CA PHE A 84 0.34 6.51 -9.02
C PHE A 84 -0.27 7.52 -8.04
N PHE A 85 -0.19 7.27 -6.74
CA PHE A 85 -0.71 8.21 -5.73
C PHE A 85 0.01 9.56 -5.77
N ALA A 86 1.34 9.57 -5.94
CA ALA A 86 2.09 10.81 -6.09
C ALA A 86 1.61 11.63 -7.29
N SER A 87 1.38 10.97 -8.43
CA SER A 87 0.89 11.60 -9.66
C SER A 87 -0.53 12.15 -9.52
N GLU A 88 -1.41 11.46 -8.79
CA GLU A 88 -2.78 11.93 -8.55
C GLU A 88 -2.81 13.07 -7.51
N LEU A 89 -2.06 12.95 -6.41
CA LEU A 89 -1.98 13.98 -5.37
C LEU A 89 -1.33 15.27 -5.87
N ALA A 90 -0.38 15.18 -6.81
CA ALA A 90 0.22 16.35 -7.45
C ALA A 90 -0.78 17.18 -8.27
N LYS A 91 -1.96 16.63 -8.61
CA LYS A 91 -3.03 17.37 -9.30
C LYS A 91 -3.93 18.15 -8.34
N ALA A 92 -3.81 17.93 -7.03
CA ALA A 92 -4.61 18.63 -6.04
C ALA A 92 -4.18 20.10 -5.92
N ASP A 93 -5.13 20.99 -5.62
CA ASP A 93 -4.86 22.42 -5.42
C ASP A 93 -3.86 22.69 -4.28
N LYS A 94 -3.78 21.77 -3.32
CA LYS A 94 -2.83 21.79 -2.22
C LYS A 94 -2.08 20.47 -2.17
N MET A 95 -0.78 20.53 -2.42
CA MET A 95 0.13 19.41 -2.21
C MET A 95 0.50 19.36 -0.73
N GLU A 96 0.32 18.21 -0.09
CA GLU A 96 0.75 17.96 1.28
C GLU A 96 1.60 16.69 1.29
N SER A 97 2.80 16.79 1.85
CA SER A 97 3.69 15.65 2.04
C SER A 97 2.99 14.55 2.84
N THR A 98 3.08 13.31 2.36
CA THR A 98 2.31 12.20 2.93
C THR A 98 3.04 10.87 2.82
N ASP A 99 2.73 9.96 3.75
CA ASP A 99 3.29 8.61 3.76
C ASP A 99 2.31 7.64 3.10
N VAL A 100 2.82 6.76 2.24
CA VAL A 100 2.05 5.68 1.60
C VAL A 100 2.50 4.34 2.19
N LEU A 101 1.66 3.76 3.05
CA LEU A 101 1.85 2.40 3.56
C LEU A 101 1.15 1.40 2.64
N VAL A 102 1.93 0.51 2.03
CA VAL A 102 1.42 -0.64 1.27
C VAL A 102 1.71 -1.91 2.06
N ALA A 103 0.72 -2.78 2.22
CA ALA A 103 0.90 -4.06 2.89
C ALA A 103 0.05 -5.17 2.26
N ASP A 104 0.65 -6.35 2.15
CA ASP A 104 -0.03 -7.60 1.87
C ASP A 104 -0.22 -8.36 3.19
N PHE A 105 -1.45 -8.75 3.49
CA PHE A 105 -1.79 -9.42 4.73
C PHE A 105 -2.99 -10.35 4.56
N GLU A 106 -2.94 -11.45 5.29
CA GLU A 106 -4.07 -12.33 5.52
C GLU A 106 -4.78 -11.88 6.80
N ASP A 107 -6.12 -11.80 6.76
CA ASP A 107 -6.89 -11.59 7.96
C ASP A 107 -7.64 -12.85 8.38
N ASP A 108 -7.47 -13.23 9.64
CA ASP A 108 -8.06 -14.45 10.21
C ASP A 108 -9.59 -14.30 10.36
N ASP A 109 -10.12 -13.07 10.35
CA ASP A 109 -11.56 -12.80 10.47
C ASP A 109 -12.32 -12.90 9.12
N ASP A 110 -11.63 -12.96 7.98
CA ASP A 110 -12.25 -13.11 6.65
C ASP A 110 -12.53 -14.60 6.28
N ALA A 111 -12.18 -15.55 7.16
CA ALA A 111 -12.48 -16.99 7.03
C ALA A 111 -13.91 -17.37 7.48
N ARG A 112 -14.92 -16.54 7.16
CA ARG A 112 -16.34 -16.87 7.36
C ARG A 112 -17.12 -16.67 6.06
N TRP A 113 -17.07 -17.65 5.19
CA TRP A 113 -18.13 -17.97 4.24
C TRP A 113 -18.20 -19.48 4.05
#